data_AF-A0A4T3F551-F1
#
_entry.id   AF-A0A4T3F551-F1
#
_cell.length_a   1.000
_cell.length_b   1.000
_cell.length_c   1.000
_cell.angle_alpha   90.00
_cell.angle_beta   90.00
_cell.angle_gamma   90.00
#
_symmetry.space_group_name_H-M   'P 1'
#
loop_
_entity.id
_entity.type
_entity.pdbx_description
1 polymer ?
#
loop_
_entity_poly.entity_id
_entity_poly.type
_entity_poly.pdbx_seq_one_letter_code
_entity_poly.pdbx_strand_id
1 'polypeptide(L)' 'MWFEASNVIWLRLWRLSAGGKLAEREATRMVEEKLAANWELGWKLLTAPSTQPEQAARRSVRHYRTKVRANRRRLRRNA' A
#
# COMPACT_ATOMS: atom_id res chain seq x y z
N MET A 1 -5.16 9.68 -6.07
CA MET A 1 -4.92 8.61 -5.08
C MET A 1 -6.20 7.91 -4.70
N TRP A 2 -7.26 8.65 -4.34
CA TRP A 2 -8.53 8.06 -3.93
C TRP A 2 -9.07 7.04 -4.94
N PHE A 3 -9.16 7.39 -6.22
CA PHE A 3 -9.59 6.45 -7.27
C PHE A 3 -8.70 5.19 -7.37
N GLU A 4 -7.36 5.35 -7.35
CA GLU A 4 -6.47 4.20 -7.41
C GLU A 4 -6.56 3.31 -6.16
N ALA A 5 -6.80 3.91 -4.99
CA ALA A 5 -7.02 3.19 -3.74
C ALA A 5 -8.34 2.40 -3.78
N SER A 6 -9.44 3.03 -4.21
CA SER A 6 -10.73 2.35 -4.40
C SER A 6 -10.62 1.16 -5.36
N ASN A 7 -9.87 1.31 -6.46
CA ASN A 7 -9.63 0.21 -7.41
C ASN A 7 -8.83 -0.94 -6.78
N VAL A 8 -7.80 -0.65 -5.98
CA VAL A 8 -7.03 -1.66 -5.23
C VAL A 8 -7.92 -2.41 -4.24
N ILE A 9 -8.77 -1.68 -3.51
CA ILE A 9 -9.70 -2.27 -2.55
C ILE A 9 -10.66 -3.22 -3.27
N TRP A 10 -11.26 -2.78 -4.38
CA TRP A 10 -12.16 -3.61 -5.18
C TRP A 10 -11.49 -4.89 -5.70
N LEU A 11 -10.31 -4.78 -6.32
CA LEU A 11 -9.57 -5.93 -6.85
C LEU A 11 -9.16 -6.92 -5.76
N ARG A 12 -8.86 -6.44 -4.55
CA ARG A 12 -8.58 -7.29 -3.39
C ARG A 12 -9.82 -8.00 -2.91
N LEU A 13 -10.93 -7.29 -2.77
CA LEU A 13 -12.19 -7.88 -2.37
C LEU A 13 -12.59 -9.01 -3.32
N TRP A 14 -12.45 -8.78 -4.63
CA TRP A 14 -12.72 -9.79 -5.65
C TRP A 14 -11.80 -11.02 -5.55
N ARG A 15 -10.50 -10.83 -5.31
CA ARG A 15 -9.57 -11.95 -5.07
C ARG A 15 -9.88 -12.72 -3.79
N LEU A 16 -10.24 -12.01 -2.73
CA LEU A 16 -10.56 -12.64 -1.45
C LEU A 16 -11.89 -13.40 -1.54
N SER A 17 -12.88 -12.88 -2.26
CA SER A 17 -14.17 -13.56 -2.46
C SER A 17 -14.06 -14.86 -3.25
N ALA A 18 -13.02 -15.02 -4.08
CA ALA A 18 -12.76 -16.27 -4.78
C ALA A 18 -12.31 -17.41 -3.84
N GLY A 19 -11.84 -17.09 -2.63
CA GLY A 19 -11.41 -18.08 -1.64
C GLY A 19 -10.17 -18.89 -2.03
N GLY A 20 -9.91 -19.96 -1.26
CA GLY A 20 -8.83 -20.91 -1.49
C GLY A 20 -7.41 -20.32 -1.42
N LYS A 21 -6.44 -21.04 -1.97
CA LYS A 21 -5.00 -20.71 -1.89
C LYS A 21 -4.65 -19.35 -2.49
N LEU A 22 -5.42 -18.86 -3.48
CA LEU A 22 -5.18 -17.55 -4.08
C LEU A 22 -5.57 -16.42 -3.11
N ALA A 23 -6.72 -16.56 -2.43
CA ALA A 23 -7.17 -15.62 -1.41
C ALA A 23 -6.21 -15.59 -0.22
N GLU A 24 -5.75 -16.74 0.28
CA GLU A 24 -4.77 -16.83 1.36
C GLU A 24 -3.46 -16.11 1.02
N ARG A 25 -2.90 -16.36 -0.18
CA ARG A 25 -1.69 -15.68 -0.65
C ARG A 25 -1.87 -14.17 -0.75
N GLU A 26 -3.03 -13.71 -1.22
CA GLU A 26 -3.32 -12.28 -1.28
C GLU A 26 -3.47 -11.68 0.12
N ALA A 27 -4.14 -12.36 1.05
CA ALA A 27 -4.31 -11.92 2.43
C ALA A 27 -2.95 -11.80 3.16
N THR A 28 -2.09 -12.81 3.06
CA THR A 28 -0.74 -12.77 3.64
C THR A 28 0.09 -11.62 3.07
N ARG A 29 0.11 -11.50 1.73
CA ARG A 29 0.82 -10.40 1.07
C ARG A 29 0.28 -9.03 1.48
N MET A 30 -1.04 -8.90 1.67
CA MET A 30 -1.64 -7.66 2.15
C MET A 30 -1.14 -7.26 3.54
N VAL A 31 -0.80 -8.22 4.42
CA VAL A 31 -0.23 -7.95 5.74
C VAL A 31 1.24 -7.54 5.60
N GLU A 32 2.03 -8.30 4.84
CA GLU A 32 3.44 -7.98 4.57
C GLU A 32 3.61 -6.58 3.98
N GLU A 33 2.77 -6.19 3.03
CA GLU A 33 2.81 -4.87 2.41
C GLU A 33 2.52 -3.74 3.43
N LYS A 34 1.61 -3.96 4.39
CA LYS A 34 1.33 -2.96 5.45
C LYS A 34 2.51 -2.81 6.39
N LEU A 35 3.11 -3.94 6.80
CA LEU A 35 4.29 -3.95 7.66
C LEU A 35 5.46 -3.22 7.00
N ALA A 36 5.78 -3.57 5.73
CA ALA A 36 6.84 -2.91 4.98
C ALA A 36 6.59 -1.41 4.78
N ALA A 37 5.35 -1.03 4.44
CA ALA A 37 5.02 0.39 4.23
C ALA A 37 5.12 1.21 5.51
N ASN A 38 4.69 0.66 6.65
CA ASN A 38 4.79 1.32 7.95
C ASN A 38 6.24 1.40 8.44
N TRP A 39 7.04 0.35 8.24
CA TRP A 39 8.47 0.38 8.55
C TRP A 39 9.21 1.43 7.75
N GLU A 40 9.04 1.44 6.42
CA GLU A 40 9.64 2.45 5.54
C GLU A 40 9.19 3.88 5.90
N LEU A 41 7.93 4.05 6.31
CA LEU A 41 7.42 5.35 6.71
C LEU A 41 7.97 5.78 8.08
N GLY A 42 7.97 4.88 9.06
CA GLY A 42 8.51 5.12 10.39
C GLY A 42 9.99 5.53 10.32
N TRP A 43 10.79 4.84 9.52
CA TRP A 43 12.19 5.22 9.28
C TRP A 43 12.32 6.61 8.66
N LYS A 44 11.49 6.94 7.66
CA LYS A 44 11.46 8.27 7.02
C LYS A 44 11.04 9.38 7.98
N LEU A 45 10.18 9.09 8.95
CA LEU A 45 9.75 10.04 9.96
C LEU A 45 10.83 10.23 11.04
N LEU A 46 11.46 9.15 11.52
CA LEU A 46 12.54 9.22 12.50
C LEU A 46 13.78 9.97 11.99
N THR A 47 14.06 9.86 10.69
CA THR A 47 15.19 10.53 10.03
C THR A 47 14.84 11.90 9.47
N ALA A 48 13.59 12.34 9.55
CA ALA A 48 13.19 13.65 9.07
C ALA A 48 13.59 14.75 10.07
N PRO A 49 14.13 15.90 9.61
CA PRO A 49 14.36 17.05 10.47
C PRO A 49 13.05 17.51 11.12
N SER A 50 13.06 17.72 12.43
CA SER A 50 11.89 18.18 13.23
C SER A 50 11.37 19.56 12.81
N THR A 51 12.20 20.36 12.15
CA THR A 51 11.86 21.70 11.65
C THR A 51 11.07 21.71 10.34
N GLN A 52 10.80 20.56 9.72
CA GLN A 52 10.15 20.49 8.39
C GLN A 52 8.93 19.53 8.35
N PRO A 53 7.90 19.76 9.19
CA PRO A 53 6.73 18.87 9.29
C PRO A 53 5.93 18.76 7.98
N GLU A 54 5.83 19.85 7.21
CA GLU A 54 5.11 19.84 5.93
C GLU A 54 5.81 18.95 4.90
N GLN A 55 7.14 19.00 4.81
CA GLN A 55 7.89 18.13 3.92
C GLN A 55 7.76 16.66 4.32
N ALA A 56 7.78 16.36 5.63
CA ALA A 56 7.52 15.02 6.12
C ALA A 56 6.15 14.52 5.67
N ALA A 57 5.09 15.32 5.86
CA ALA A 57 3.73 14.97 5.42
C ALA A 57 3.65 14.73 3.91
N ARG A 58 4.22 15.62 3.08
CA ARG A 58 4.26 15.46 1.61
C ARG A 58 4.99 14.19 1.20
N ARG A 59 6.10 13.84 1.87
CA ARG A 59 6.86 12.59 1.64
C ARG A 59 6.03 11.36 2.00
N SER A 60 5.29 11.40 3.12
CA SER A 60 4.37 10.33 3.54
C SER A 60 3.28 10.08 2.50
N VAL A 61 2.64 11.14 2.00
CA VAL A 61 1.61 11.01 0.95
C VAL A 61 2.21 10.44 -0.34
N ARG A 62 3.39 10.91 -0.76
CA ARG A 62 4.10 10.39 -1.95
C ARG A 62 4.45 8.91 -1.79
N HIS A 63 4.89 8.51 -0.60
CA HIS A 63 5.19 7.11 -0.25
C HIS A 63 3.97 6.22 -0.45
N TYR A 64 2.83 6.55 0.16
CA TYR A 64 1.60 5.78 0.00
C TYR A 64 1.10 5.77 -1.45
N ARG A 65 1.14 6.90 -2.16
CA ARG A 65 0.74 6.98 -3.57
C ARG A 65 1.54 6.01 -4.45
N THR A 66 2.84 5.87 -4.16
CA THR A 66 3.73 4.96 -4.90
C THR A 66 3.35 3.50 -4.64
N LYS A 67 3.13 3.13 -3.37
CA LYS A 67 2.72 1.77 -2.98
C LYS A 67 1.34 1.40 -3.56
N VAL A 68 0.35 2.30 -3.51
CA VAL A 68 -0.98 2.07 -4.11
C VAL A 68 -0.89 1.84 -5.62
N ARG A 69 -0.07 2.62 -6.35
CA ARG A 69 0.14 2.42 -7.79
C ARG A 69 0.83 1.10 -8.11
N ALA A 70 1.79 0.67 -7.30
CA ALA A 70 2.42 -0.65 -7.46
C ALA A 70 1.40 -1.78 -7.26
N ASN A 71 0.58 -1.67 -6.21
CA ASN A 71 -0.45 -2.65 -5.88
C ASN A 71 -1.49 -2.76 -6.99
N ARG A 72 -2.01 -1.63 -7.49
CA ARG A 72 -2.95 -1.62 -8.61
C ARG A 72 -2.39 -2.33 -9.84
N ARG A 73 -1.14 -2.04 -10.21
CA ARG A 73 -0.47 -2.69 -11.35
C ARG A 73 -0.31 -4.20 -11.17
N ARG A 74 0.04 -4.67 -9.98
CA ARG A 74 0.15 -6.11 -9.67
C ARG A 74 -1.23 -6.78 -9.66
N LEU A 75 -2.21 -6.15 -9.03
CA LEU A 75 -3.57 -6.68 -8.96
C LEU A 75 -4.15 -6.84 -10.36
N ARG A 76 -4.01 -5.85 -11.25
CA ARG A 76 -4.47 -5.93 -12.64
C ARG A 76 -3.75 -6.99 -13.49
N ARG A 77 -2.50 -7.33 -13.19
CA ARG A 77 -1.74 -8.35 -13.94
C ARG A 77 -2.14 -9.78 -13.61
N ASN A 78 -2.70 -10.01 -12.42
CA ASN A 78 -3.18 -11.33 -12.02
C ASN A 78 -4.66 -11.26 -11.61
N ALA A 79 -5.39 -10.32 -12.22
CA ALA A 79 -6.84 -10.25 -12.14
C ALA A 79 -7.40 -11.13 -13.25
#